data_AF-A0A1I7UQD0-F1
#
_entry.id   AF-A0A1I7UQD0-F1
#
_cell.length_a   1.000
_cell.length_b   1.000
_cell.length_c   1.000
_cell.angle_alpha   90.00
_cell.angle_beta   90.00
_cell.angle_gamma   90.00
#
_symmetry.space_group_name_H-M   'P 1'
#
loop_
_entity.id
_entity.type
_entity.pdbx_description
1 polymer ?
#
loop_
_entity_poly.entity_id
_entity_poly.type
_entity_poly.pdbx_seq_one_letter_code
_entity_poly.pdbx_strand_id
1 'polypeptide(L)'
;MSTVRKEQQLAEYLLNLPLCIFCNEFHKSENCEEVRSTVDRIEILLIKELCLVCMSHHTSFYCPRREMICSLCNKMNHHVAICYLKDKPAKDGN
;
A
#
# COMPACT_ATOMS: atom_id res chain seq x y z
N MET A 1 -35.35 11.20 -15.40
CA MET A 1 -34.07 11.30 -16.13
C MET A 1 -32.89 11.80 -15.28
N SER A 2 -33.05 12.06 -13.98
CA SER A 2 -31.98 12.56 -13.08
C SER A 2 -31.34 11.47 -12.20
N THR A 3 -32.06 10.40 -11.88
CA THR A 3 -31.61 9.28 -11.02
C THR A 3 -30.51 8.46 -11.67
N VAL A 4 -30.67 8.09 -12.95
CA VAL A 4 -29.69 7.31 -13.73
C VAL A 4 -28.32 7.98 -13.79
N ARG A 5 -28.26 9.32 -13.89
CA ARG A 5 -26.97 10.05 -13.85
C ARG A 5 -26.29 9.97 -12.48
N LYS A 6 -27.06 10.02 -11.39
CA LYS A 6 -26.50 9.91 -10.02
C LYS A 6 -26.01 8.49 -9.74
N GLU A 7 -26.74 7.48 -10.21
CA GLU A 7 -26.35 6.06 -10.09
C GLU A 7 -25.06 5.77 -10.88
N GLN A 8 -24.95 6.31 -12.11
CA GLN A 8 -23.73 6.20 -12.92
C GLN A 8 -22.52 6.88 -12.24
N GLN A 9 -22.70 8.09 -11.71
CA GLN A 9 -21.64 8.80 -10.98
C GLN A 9 -21.21 8.06 -9.71
N LEU A 10 -22.16 7.47 -8.97
CA LEU A 10 -21.86 6.67 -7.79
C LEU A 10 -21.11 5.39 -8.18
N ALA A 11 -21.54 4.70 -9.23
CA ALA A 11 -20.86 3.51 -9.73
C ALA A 11 -19.42 3.82 -10.17
N GLU A 12 -19.22 4.91 -10.91
CA GLU A 12 -17.87 5.36 -11.32
C GLU A 12 -17.00 5.69 -10.12
N TYR A 13 -17.54 6.36 -9.10
CA TYR A 13 -16.81 6.63 -7.86
C TYR A 13 -16.42 5.34 -7.13
N LEU A 14 -17.35 4.39 -6.96
CA LEU A 14 -17.10 3.13 -6.26
C LEU A 14 -16.09 2.24 -6.99
N LEU A 15 -16.11 2.23 -8.32
CA LEU A 15 -15.15 1.47 -9.14
C LEU A 15 -13.73 2.05 -9.10
N ASN A 16 -13.58 3.34 -8.79
CA ASN A 16 -12.30 4.03 -8.70
C ASN A 16 -11.82 4.29 -7.26
N LEU A 17 -12.59 3.84 -6.26
CA LEU A 17 -12.24 4.04 -4.86
C LEU A 17 -11.03 3.16 -4.52
N PRO A 18 -9.89 3.72 -4.06
CA PRO A 18 -8.68 2.95 -3.86
C PRO A 18 -8.87 1.95 -2.72
N LEU A 19 -8.75 0.67 -3.05
CA LEU A 19 -8.76 -0.43 -2.09
C LEU A 19 -7.35 -0.69 -1.57
N CYS A 20 -7.27 -1.20 -0.34
CA CYS A 20 -6.03 -1.69 0.21
C CYS A 20 -5.48 -2.82 -0.66
N ILE A 21 -4.21 -2.71 -1.04
CA ILE A 21 -3.58 -3.65 -1.99
C ILE A 21 -3.42 -5.06 -1.42
N PHE A 22 -3.46 -5.18 -0.10
CA PHE A 22 -3.22 -6.41 0.65
C PHE A 22 -4.50 -7.20 0.94
N CYS A 23 -5.59 -6.53 1.34
CA CYS A 23 -6.83 -7.19 1.75
C CYS A 23 -8.08 -6.75 0.97
N ASN A 24 -7.95 -5.82 0.03
CA ASN A 24 -9.04 -5.28 -0.79
C ASN A 24 -10.16 -4.54 0.00
N GLU A 25 -9.90 -4.12 1.23
CA GLU A 25 -10.82 -3.31 2.04
C GLU A 25 -10.50 -1.80 1.96
N PHE A 26 -11.45 -0.96 2.43
CA PHE A 26 -11.33 0.50 2.38
C PHE A 26 -10.42 1.09 3.46
N HIS A 27 -9.11 1.10 3.20
CA HIS A 27 -8.11 1.82 4.00
C HIS A 27 -6.79 1.99 3.22
N LYS A 28 -5.89 2.83 3.75
CA LYS A 28 -4.52 2.92 3.22
C LYS A 28 -3.76 1.63 3.47
N SER A 29 -3.03 1.12 2.48
CA SER A 29 -2.24 -0.12 2.58
C SER A 29 -1.26 -0.13 3.76
N GLU A 30 -0.69 1.02 4.14
CA GLU A 30 0.20 1.14 5.31
C GLU A 30 -0.47 0.82 6.65
N ASN A 31 -1.80 0.94 6.73
CA ASN A 31 -2.63 0.73 7.91
C ASN A 31 -3.42 -0.59 7.83
N CYS A 32 -3.05 -1.53 6.96
CA CYS A 32 -3.76 -2.79 6.84
C CYS A 32 -3.60 -3.65 8.11
N GLU A 33 -4.70 -3.93 8.79
CA GLU A 33 -4.70 -4.77 10.00
C GLU A 33 -4.92 -6.26 9.72
N GLU A 34 -5.43 -6.59 8.53
CA GLU A 34 -5.66 -7.98 8.10
C GLU A 34 -4.35 -8.69 7.73
N VAL A 35 -3.50 -8.02 6.93
CA VAL A 35 -2.17 -8.54 6.56
C VAL A 35 -1.11 -7.76 7.34
N ARG A 36 -0.67 -8.31 8.48
CA ARG A 36 0.23 -7.62 9.42
C ARG A 36 1.71 -7.87 9.13
N SER A 37 2.05 -9.11 8.81
CA SER A 37 3.43 -9.55 8.54
C SER A 37 4.02 -8.78 7.36
N THR A 38 5.20 -8.18 7.56
CA THR A 38 5.92 -7.51 6.47
C THR A 38 6.29 -8.50 5.37
N VAL A 39 6.60 -9.76 5.72
CA VAL A 39 6.93 -10.81 4.75
C VAL A 39 5.73 -11.10 3.84
N ASP A 40 4.55 -11.29 4.43
CA ASP A 40 3.33 -11.61 3.67
C ASP A 40 2.95 -10.44 2.74
N ARG A 41 3.14 -9.21 3.21
CA ARG A 41 2.95 -8.01 2.39
C ARG A 41 3.91 -7.99 1.19
N ILE A 42 5.18 -8.31 1.40
CA ILE A 42 6.17 -8.39 0.31
C ILE A 42 5.78 -9.49 -0.68
N GLU A 43 5.38 -10.66 -0.19
CA GLU A 43 4.93 -11.77 -1.04
C GLU A 43 3.75 -11.36 -1.92
N ILE A 44 2.73 -10.69 -1.37
CA ILE A 44 1.60 -10.16 -2.14
C ILE A 44 2.06 -9.20 -3.24
N LEU A 45 3.00 -8.28 -2.93
CA LEU A 45 3.52 -7.35 -3.94
C LEU A 45 4.27 -8.07 -5.05
N LEU A 46 5.06 -9.10 -4.72
CA LEU A 46 5.80 -9.90 -5.69
C LEU A 46 4.85 -10.72 -6.59
N ILE A 47 3.84 -11.37 -6.00
CA ILE A 47 2.81 -12.12 -6.74
C ILE A 47 2.03 -11.20 -7.69
N LYS A 48 1.77 -9.96 -7.28
CA LYS A 48 1.09 -8.95 -8.11
C LYS A 48 2.02 -8.20 -9.07
N GLU A 49 3.32 -8.52 -9.08
CA GLU A 49 4.35 -7.86 -9.90
C GLU A 49 4.41 -6.33 -9.67
N LEU A 50 4.33 -5.91 -8.41
CA LEU A 50 4.31 -4.52 -8.01
C LEU A 50 5.65 -4.07 -7.43
N CYS A 51 6.01 -2.83 -7.73
CA CYS A 51 7.18 -2.16 -7.19
C CYS A 51 7.15 -2.14 -5.65
N LEU A 52 8.21 -2.59 -5.00
CA LEU A 52 8.33 -2.60 -3.54
C LEU A 52 8.48 -1.18 -2.95
N VAL A 53 8.79 -0.17 -3.78
CA VAL A 53 8.98 1.22 -3.35
C VAL A 53 7.67 2.01 -3.37
N CYS A 54 6.86 1.86 -4.41
CA CYS A 54 5.66 2.69 -4.61
C CYS A 54 4.38 1.90 -4.91
N MET A 55 4.43 0.57 -4.90
CA MET A 55 3.28 -0.33 -5.10
C MET A 55 2.56 -0.12 -6.45
N SER A 56 3.30 0.19 -7.50
CA SER A 56 2.78 0.34 -8.87
C SER A 56 3.51 -0.62 -9.84
N HIS A 57 2.96 -0.82 -11.03
CA HIS A 57 3.55 -1.71 -12.03
C HIS A 57 4.83 -1.13 -12.64
N HIS A 58 5.97 -1.59 -12.13
CA HIS A 58 7.33 -1.47 -12.68
C HIS A 58 8.30 -2.17 -11.73
N THR A 59 9.55 -2.39 -12.18
CA THR A 59 10.58 -2.93 -11.31
C THR A 59 11.11 -1.86 -10.34
N SER A 60 11.42 -2.25 -9.09
CA SER A 60 11.93 -1.31 -8.08
C SER A 60 13.18 -0.55 -8.52
N PHE A 61 14.01 -1.15 -9.37
CA PHE A 61 15.24 -0.54 -9.89
C PHE A 61 14.98 0.73 -10.71
N TYR A 62 13.89 0.77 -11.48
CA TYR A 62 13.50 1.93 -12.29
C TYR A 62 12.48 2.84 -11.60
N CYS A 63 12.21 2.63 -10.30
CA CYS A 63 11.21 3.41 -9.60
C CYS A 63 11.63 4.90 -9.51
N PRO A 64 10.78 5.85 -9.94
CA PRO A 64 11.07 7.27 -9.80
C PRO A 64 11.10 7.74 -8.34
N ARG A 65 10.59 6.91 -7.41
CA ARG A 65 10.58 7.17 -5.96
C ARG A 65 11.64 6.39 -5.19
N ARG A 66 12.61 5.74 -5.86
CA ARG A 66 13.64 4.91 -5.18
C ARG A 66 14.44 5.67 -4.12
N GLU A 67 14.61 6.98 -4.29
CA GLU A 67 15.31 7.88 -3.37
C GLU A 67 14.43 8.40 -2.22
N MET A 68 13.14 8.04 -2.19
CA MET A 68 12.25 8.40 -1.09
C MET A 68 12.71 7.72 0.21
N ILE A 69 12.90 8.53 1.25
CA ILE A 69 13.32 8.07 2.56
C ILE A 69 12.10 7.61 3.35
N CYS A 70 12.14 6.39 3.88
CA CYS A 70 11.12 5.87 4.78
C CYS A 70 11.12 6.63 6.11
N SER A 71 9.95 7.13 6.51
CA SER A 71 9.75 7.86 7.77
C SER A 71 9.91 7.00 9.02
N LEU A 72 9.87 5.67 8.91
CA LEU A 72 10.03 4.76 10.05
C LEU A 72 11.49 4.44 10.34
N CYS A 73 12.27 4.09 9.31
CA CYS A 73 13.63 3.57 9.48
C CYS A 73 14.74 4.46 8.92
N ASN A 74 14.39 5.58 8.29
CA ASN A 74 15.32 6.50 7.63
C ASN A 74 16.21 5.82 6.57
N LYS A 75 15.68 4.80 5.88
CA LYS A 75 16.32 4.12 4.74
C LYS A 75 15.46 4.25 3.48
N MET A 76 16.07 4.09 2.31
CA MET A 76 15.43 4.19 0.99
C MET A 76 14.96 2.81 0.47
N ASN A 77 14.48 2.76 -0.78
CA ASN A 77 14.19 1.55 -1.54
C ASN A 77 13.06 0.65 -1.02
N HIS A 78 12.09 1.18 -0.26
CA HIS A 78 10.89 0.44 0.13
C HIS A 78 9.72 1.37 0.47
N HIS A 79 8.50 0.86 0.33
CA HIS A 79 7.29 1.52 0.79
C HIS A 79 7.16 1.38 2.32
N VAL A 80 6.61 2.40 3.01
CA VAL A 80 6.47 2.39 4.48
C VAL A 80 5.65 1.20 5.00
N ALA A 81 4.70 0.71 4.20
CA ALA A 81 3.87 -0.45 4.53
C ALA A 81 4.64 -1.77 4.62
N ILE A 82 5.83 -1.86 4.03
CA ILE A 82 6.70 -3.05 4.06
C ILE A 82 8.03 -2.77 4.78
N CYS A 83 8.05 -1.72 5.62
CA CYS A 83 9.23 -1.42 6.42
C CYS A 83 9.42 -2.50 7.48
N TYR A 84 10.61 -3.09 7.59
CA TYR A 84 10.94 -4.11 8.59
C TYR A 84 10.71 -3.67 10.06
N LEU A 85 10.58 -2.37 10.33
CA LEU A 85 10.23 -1.85 11.66
C LEU A 85 8.74 -2.03 11.99
N LYS A 86 7.86 -2.30 11.01
CA LYS A 86 6.44 -2.60 11.22
C LYS A 86 6.22 -3.86 12.06
N ASP A 87 7.10 -4.85 11.92
CA ASP A 87 7.00 -6.12 12.64
C ASP A 87 7.63 -6.05 14.05
N LYS A 88 8.35 -4.96 14.36
CA LYS A 88 8.97 -4.83 15.68
C LYS A 88 7.88 -4.45 16.69
N PRO A 89 7.81 -5.15 17.85
CA PRO A 89 6.98 -4.68 18.93
C PRO A 89 7.40 -3.26 19.29
N ALA A 90 6.43 -2.38 19.55
CA ALA A 90 6.69 -1.04 20.06
C ALA A 90 7.64 -1.17 21.25
N LYS A 91 8.81 -0.52 21.17
CA LYS A 91 9.64 -0.41 22.36
C LYS A 91 8.83 0.42 23.34
N ASP A 92 8.40 -0.19 24.43
CA ASP A 92 7.85 0.53 25.58
C ASP A 92 8.82 1.67 25.91
N GLY A 93 8.29 2.89 25.86
CA GLY A 93 9.05 4.10 26.13
C GLY A 93 9.63 4.05 27.54
N ASN A 94 10.90 4.41 27.64
CA ASN A 94 11.51 4.84 28.90
C ASN A 94 11.29 6.34 29.09
#